data_AF-A0A493T0M6-F1
#
_entry.id   AF-A0A493T0M6-F1
#
_cell.length_a   1.000
_cell.length_b   1.000
_cell.length_c   1.000
_cell.angle_alpha   90.00
_cell.angle_beta   90.00
_cell.angle_gamma   90.00
#
_symmetry.space_group_name_H-M   'P 1'
#
loop_
_entity.id
_entity.type
_entity.pdbx_description
1 polymer ?
#
loop_
_entity_poly.entity_id
_entity_poly.type
_entity_poly.pdbx_seq_one_letter_code
_entity_poly.pdbx_strand_id
1 'polypeptide(L)'
;LEYYRVNLTGTIRLLEAMKAHGVKNIVFSSSATVYGDPKYLPLDENHPVGGCTNPYGKSKYFIEEMIRDLCKADKDWNAVILRYFNPIGAHESGMIGEDPQGIPNNLMPYVAQVAVGRREFLSVFGNDYETIDGTGVRDYIHVVDLAKGHIAALQKLKENCGCKVYNLGTGTGYSVLQMVRAMEKASGREIKYKITARREGDVASCYANPELAERELGFWFIEPCLTLWNTHKNPKHVQGRQGGEGGKKKGGGGRGGEERGGEEWGSAPPPGGPARRPGPGGGGGGGGSCGPVPASPSLPPPRGCSSSTQS
;
A
#
# COMPACT_ATOMS: atom_id res chain seq x y z
N LEU A 1 16.43 6.24 -11.06
CA LEU A 1 17.02 7.12 -10.03
C LEU A 1 15.96 7.70 -9.08
N GLU A 2 14.82 8.19 -9.59
CA GLU A 2 13.77 8.81 -8.75
C GLU A 2 13.25 7.90 -7.63
N TYR A 3 12.97 6.62 -7.92
CA TYR A 3 12.59 5.63 -6.90
C TYR A 3 13.58 5.58 -5.74
N TYR A 4 14.89 5.58 -6.01
CA TYR A 4 15.90 5.52 -4.95
C TYR A 4 15.97 6.80 -4.14
N ARG A 5 15.88 7.96 -4.79
CA ARG A 5 15.86 9.26 -4.10
C ARG A 5 14.66 9.35 -3.16
N VAL A 6 13.46 9.05 -3.64
CA VAL A 6 12.24 9.17 -2.83
C VAL A 6 12.17 8.09 -1.76
N ASN A 7 12.37 6.82 -2.14
CA ASN A 7 12.18 5.71 -1.22
C ASN A 7 13.36 5.57 -0.25
N LEU A 8 14.60 5.50 -0.74
CA LEU A 8 15.75 5.28 0.15
C LEU A 8 16.08 6.54 0.94
N THR A 9 16.39 7.65 0.24
CA THR A 9 16.78 8.87 0.95
C THR A 9 15.64 9.39 1.80
N GLY A 10 14.39 9.37 1.32
CA GLY A 10 13.23 9.75 2.12
C GLY A 10 13.07 8.92 3.39
N THR A 11 13.19 7.59 3.31
CA THR A 11 13.12 6.74 4.50
C THR A 11 14.31 6.93 5.43
N ILE A 12 15.53 7.10 4.92
CA ILE A 12 16.71 7.40 5.76
C ILE A 12 16.47 8.69 6.56
N ARG A 13 15.99 9.76 5.90
CA ARG A 13 15.69 11.02 6.59
C ARG A 13 14.60 10.87 7.65
N LEU A 14 13.58 10.07 7.38
CA LEU A 14 12.54 9.76 8.37
C LEU A 14 13.15 9.03 9.58
N LEU A 15 13.95 8.00 9.37
CA LEU A 15 14.58 7.23 10.44
C LEU A 15 15.55 8.08 11.27
N GLU A 16 16.32 8.98 10.63
CA GLU A 16 17.19 9.95 11.32
C GLU A 16 16.37 10.90 12.21
N ALA A 17 15.26 11.45 11.70
CA ALA A 17 14.39 12.35 12.45
C ALA A 17 13.71 11.63 13.63
N MET A 18 13.23 10.41 13.40
CA MET A 18 12.66 9.53 14.43
C MET A 18 13.67 9.26 15.56
N LYS A 19 14.91 8.90 15.20
CA LYS A 19 16.01 8.70 16.14
C LYS A 19 16.28 9.95 16.97
N ALA A 20 16.35 11.12 16.33
CA ALA A 20 16.63 12.39 17.00
C ALA A 20 15.57 12.79 18.04
N HIS A 21 14.31 12.35 17.86
CA HIS A 21 13.20 12.64 18.75
C HIS A 21 12.84 11.47 19.69
N GLY A 22 13.65 10.41 19.72
CA GLY A 22 13.38 9.25 20.58
C GLY A 22 12.17 8.41 20.17
N VAL A 23 11.67 8.56 18.93
CA VAL A 23 10.57 7.75 18.40
C VAL A 23 11.15 6.50 17.74
N LYS A 24 11.20 5.38 18.48
CA LYS A 24 11.87 4.14 18.03
C LYS A 24 10.93 3.02 17.57
N ASN A 25 9.68 3.36 17.23
CA ASN A 25 8.67 2.41 16.78
C ASN A 25 8.26 2.74 15.33
N ILE A 26 8.38 1.77 14.42
CA ILE A 26 8.02 1.96 13.00
C ILE A 26 7.20 0.78 12.45
N VAL A 27 6.14 1.11 11.70
CA VAL A 27 5.50 0.17 10.77
C VAL A 27 5.93 0.56 9.35
N PHE A 28 6.57 -0.35 8.63
CA PHE A 28 7.07 -0.08 7.28
C PHE A 28 6.24 -0.81 6.22
N SER A 29 5.79 -0.05 5.22
CA SER A 29 5.15 -0.55 4.01
C SER A 29 6.16 -1.19 3.06
N SER A 30 6.38 -2.49 3.19
CA SER A 30 7.12 -3.29 2.22
C SER A 30 6.18 -3.90 1.17
N SER A 31 6.66 -4.87 0.39
CA SER A 31 5.92 -5.46 -0.71
C SER A 31 6.42 -6.88 -0.98
N ALA A 32 5.53 -7.77 -1.44
CA ALA A 32 5.90 -9.09 -1.94
C ALA A 32 6.92 -9.05 -3.10
N THR A 33 7.10 -7.90 -3.76
CA THR A 33 8.15 -7.71 -4.78
C THR A 33 9.58 -7.89 -4.25
N VAL A 34 9.79 -7.86 -2.93
CA VAL A 34 11.10 -8.14 -2.33
C VAL A 34 11.51 -9.61 -2.48
N TYR A 35 10.55 -10.52 -2.68
CA TYR A 35 10.82 -11.94 -2.94
C TYR A 35 11.43 -12.19 -4.33
N GLY A 36 11.24 -11.27 -5.27
CA GLY A 36 11.68 -11.46 -6.65
C GLY A 36 10.86 -12.52 -7.37
N ASP A 37 11.53 -13.37 -8.15
CA ASP A 37 10.90 -14.52 -8.81
C ASP A 37 10.66 -15.67 -7.80
N PRO A 38 9.40 -16.09 -7.57
CA PRO A 38 9.08 -17.13 -6.59
C PRO A 38 9.77 -18.46 -6.90
N LYS A 39 10.46 -19.02 -5.89
CA LYS A 39 11.06 -20.36 -5.96
C LYS A 39 10.08 -21.45 -5.53
N TYR A 40 9.11 -21.09 -4.71
CA TYR A 40 7.99 -21.93 -4.29
C TYR A 40 6.78 -21.05 -3.96
N LEU A 41 5.62 -21.68 -3.93
CA LEU A 41 4.36 -21.04 -3.54
C LEU A 41 3.61 -21.98 -2.57
N PRO A 42 2.87 -21.43 -1.58
CA PRO A 42 2.75 -20.00 -1.25
C PRO A 42 4.05 -19.39 -0.69
N LEU A 43 4.20 -18.06 -0.80
CA LEU A 43 5.36 -17.32 -0.29
C LEU A 43 5.24 -17.09 1.23
N ASP A 44 6.12 -17.70 2.01
CA ASP A 44 6.27 -17.41 3.44
C ASP A 44 7.36 -16.35 3.71
N GLU A 45 7.52 -15.90 4.95
CA GLU A 45 8.51 -14.89 5.33
C GLU A 45 9.96 -15.40 5.28
N ASN A 46 10.14 -16.72 5.26
CA ASN A 46 11.44 -17.39 5.13
C ASN A 46 11.91 -17.51 3.67
N HIS A 47 11.03 -17.27 2.70
CA HIS A 47 11.41 -17.27 1.29
C HIS A 47 12.54 -16.25 1.03
N PRO A 48 13.55 -16.61 0.21
CA PRO A 48 14.64 -15.71 -0.13
C PRO A 48 14.14 -14.35 -0.66
N VAL A 49 14.86 -13.28 -0.31
CA VAL A 49 14.59 -11.91 -0.76
C VAL A 49 15.81 -11.28 -1.42
N GLY A 50 15.59 -10.16 -2.13
CA GLY A 50 16.66 -9.35 -2.74
C GLY A 50 16.90 -9.63 -4.23
N GLY A 51 16.32 -10.70 -4.78
CA GLY A 51 16.30 -11.02 -6.21
C GLY A 51 15.34 -10.16 -7.03
N CYS A 52 15.17 -8.87 -6.68
CA CYS A 52 14.14 -8.02 -7.26
C CYS A 52 14.46 -7.63 -8.71
N THR A 53 13.46 -7.69 -9.59
CA THR A 53 13.59 -7.42 -11.03
C THR A 53 13.52 -5.92 -11.38
N ASN A 54 13.02 -5.07 -10.49
CA ASN A 54 12.79 -3.65 -10.76
C ASN A 54 13.29 -2.72 -9.65
N PRO A 55 13.52 -1.42 -9.94
CA PRO A 55 14.03 -0.45 -8.97
C PRO A 55 13.12 -0.25 -7.75
N TYR A 56 11.80 -0.36 -7.92
CA TYR A 56 10.84 -0.26 -6.81
C TYR A 56 11.06 -1.39 -5.80
N GLY A 57 11.06 -2.65 -6.24
CA GLY A 57 11.30 -3.81 -5.39
C GLY A 57 12.67 -3.75 -4.72
N LYS A 58 13.72 -3.41 -5.47
CA LYS A 58 15.07 -3.20 -4.90
C LYS A 58 15.08 -2.14 -3.80
N SER A 59 14.37 -1.03 -4.00
CA SER A 59 14.30 0.02 -2.98
C SER A 59 13.60 -0.44 -1.71
N LYS A 60 12.53 -1.26 -1.82
CA LYS A 60 11.85 -1.84 -0.65
C LYS A 60 12.75 -2.82 0.10
N TYR A 61 13.44 -3.70 -0.63
CA TYR A 61 14.40 -4.63 -0.04
C TYR A 61 15.52 -3.90 0.73
N PHE A 62 16.17 -2.90 0.12
CA PHE A 62 17.22 -2.14 0.81
C PHE A 62 16.72 -1.43 2.07
N ILE A 63 15.46 -0.95 2.07
CA ILE A 63 14.87 -0.37 3.28
C ILE A 63 14.65 -1.42 4.36
N GLU A 64 14.21 -2.64 4.01
CA GLU A 64 14.13 -3.73 4.98
C GLU A 64 15.49 -4.00 5.63
N GLU A 65 16.56 -4.10 4.83
CA GLU A 65 17.91 -4.34 5.34
C GLU A 65 18.39 -3.20 6.25
N MET A 66 18.17 -1.94 5.86
CA MET A 66 18.51 -0.79 6.70
C MET A 66 17.76 -0.80 8.05
N ILE A 67 16.47 -1.17 8.05
CA ILE A 67 15.67 -1.28 9.28
C ILE A 67 16.15 -2.45 10.14
N ARG A 68 16.49 -3.60 9.55
CA ARG A 68 17.05 -4.76 10.27
C ARG A 68 18.37 -4.38 10.93
N ASP A 69 19.27 -3.70 10.21
CA ASP A 69 20.55 -3.24 10.75
C ASP A 69 20.35 -2.23 11.88
N LEU A 70 19.40 -1.31 11.75
CA LEU A 70 19.04 -0.35 12.78
C LEU A 70 18.58 -1.05 14.07
N CYS A 71 17.61 -1.97 13.98
CA CYS A 71 17.15 -2.77 15.13
C CYS A 71 18.22 -3.72 15.67
N LYS A 72 19.18 -4.15 14.84
CA LYS A 72 20.30 -4.96 15.28
C LYS A 72 21.28 -4.13 16.13
N ALA A 73 21.57 -2.91 15.70
CA ALA A 73 22.51 -2.00 16.33
C ALA A 73 21.96 -1.33 17.60
N ASP A 74 20.66 -1.03 17.64
CA ASP A 74 19.98 -0.41 18.79
C ASP A 74 18.74 -1.25 19.15
N LYS A 75 18.82 -1.98 20.28
CA LYS A 75 17.80 -2.93 20.73
C LYS A 75 16.52 -2.29 21.24
N ASP A 76 16.50 -0.98 21.44
CA ASP A 76 15.28 -0.26 21.81
C ASP A 76 14.37 0.01 20.61
N TRP A 77 14.84 -0.24 19.38
CA TRP A 77 14.02 -0.09 18.18
C TRP A 77 13.10 -1.28 17.96
N ASN A 78 11.83 -0.98 17.75
CA ASN A 78 10.85 -1.93 17.27
C ASN A 78 10.40 -1.56 15.86
N ALA A 79 10.39 -2.56 14.99
CA ALA A 79 9.97 -2.42 13.61
C ALA A 79 9.07 -3.58 13.21
N VAL A 80 7.94 -3.25 12.58
CA VAL A 80 7.10 -4.23 11.89
C VAL A 80 7.12 -3.92 10.40
N ILE A 81 7.72 -4.83 9.63
CA ILE A 81 7.82 -4.75 8.17
C ILE A 81 6.66 -5.54 7.59
N LEU A 82 5.74 -4.85 6.92
CA LEU A 82 4.56 -5.47 6.33
C LEU A 82 4.76 -5.63 4.83
N ARG A 83 4.88 -6.87 4.35
CA ARG A 83 4.98 -7.19 2.92
C ARG A 83 3.59 -7.34 2.34
N TYR A 84 3.10 -6.27 1.72
CA TYR A 84 1.79 -6.33 1.08
C TYR A 84 1.84 -7.15 -0.20
N PHE A 85 0.78 -7.89 -0.46
CA PHE A 85 0.52 -8.48 -1.78
C PHE A 85 -0.15 -7.45 -2.69
N ASN A 86 -1.29 -7.72 -3.32
CA ASN A 86 -1.93 -6.79 -4.25
C ASN A 86 -3.17 -6.16 -3.59
N PRO A 87 -3.09 -4.94 -3.01
CA PRO A 87 -4.23 -4.30 -2.38
C PRO A 87 -5.26 -3.90 -3.41
N ILE A 88 -6.52 -4.23 -3.15
CA ILE A 88 -7.67 -3.88 -3.97
C ILE A 88 -8.86 -3.51 -3.07
N GLY A 89 -9.97 -3.15 -3.68
CA GLY A 89 -11.18 -2.79 -2.96
C GLY A 89 -11.17 -1.33 -2.52
N ALA A 90 -12.11 -1.01 -1.65
CA ALA A 90 -12.31 0.33 -1.15
C ALA A 90 -13.05 0.30 0.17
N HIS A 91 -13.19 1.46 0.81
CA HIS A 91 -14.05 1.55 1.98
C HIS A 91 -15.52 1.29 1.58
N GLU A 92 -16.26 0.56 2.43
CA GLU A 92 -17.64 0.12 2.15
C GLU A 92 -18.62 1.28 1.88
N SER A 93 -18.33 2.46 2.44
CA SER A 93 -19.11 3.67 2.19
C SER A 93 -19.10 4.13 0.73
N GLY A 94 -18.16 3.64 -0.09
CA GLY A 94 -18.00 4.07 -1.47
C GLY A 94 -17.52 5.53 -1.64
N MET A 95 -17.09 6.18 -0.54
CA MET A 95 -16.65 7.59 -0.57
C MET A 95 -15.15 7.76 -0.77
N ILE A 96 -14.35 6.73 -0.48
CA ILE A 96 -12.90 6.74 -0.61
C ILE A 96 -12.43 5.42 -1.23
N GLY A 97 -11.44 5.51 -2.12
CA GLY A 97 -10.85 4.38 -2.83
C GLY A 97 -9.63 4.82 -3.63
N GLU A 98 -9.06 3.91 -4.41
CA GLU A 98 -7.91 4.23 -5.28
C GLU A 98 -8.34 5.22 -6.39
N ASP A 99 -7.71 6.39 -6.44
CA ASP A 99 -7.96 7.43 -7.45
C ASP A 99 -6.63 7.83 -8.15
N PRO A 100 -6.11 6.94 -9.03
CA PRO A 100 -4.84 7.20 -9.69
C PRO A 100 -4.96 8.33 -10.72
N GLN A 101 -4.00 9.25 -10.70
CA GLN A 101 -3.89 10.28 -11.72
C GLN A 101 -3.36 9.67 -13.03
N GLY A 102 -4.03 9.96 -14.14
CA GLY A 102 -3.63 9.48 -15.47
C GLY A 102 -4.02 8.03 -15.77
N ILE A 103 -3.12 7.30 -16.44
CA ILE A 103 -3.32 5.88 -16.80
C ILE A 103 -2.90 5.01 -15.62
N PRO A 104 -3.82 4.21 -15.03
CA PRO A 104 -3.45 3.32 -13.94
C PRO A 104 -2.42 2.28 -14.38
N ASN A 105 -1.41 2.06 -13.54
CA ASN A 105 -0.43 0.98 -13.74
C ASN A 105 -0.88 -0.36 -13.15
N ASN A 106 -1.88 -0.34 -12.25
CA ASN A 106 -2.41 -1.50 -11.53
C ASN A 106 -3.67 -2.04 -12.22
N LEU A 107 -3.91 -3.35 -12.10
CA LEU A 107 -5.03 -4.04 -12.76
C LEU A 107 -6.39 -3.47 -12.38
N MET A 108 -6.71 -3.42 -11.07
CA MET A 108 -8.08 -3.17 -10.63
C MET A 108 -8.62 -1.78 -10.94
N PRO A 109 -7.86 -0.67 -10.77
CA PRO A 109 -8.34 0.63 -11.21
C PRO A 109 -8.51 0.71 -12.73
N TYR A 110 -7.68 -0.01 -13.50
CA TYR A 110 -7.83 -0.07 -14.94
C TYR A 110 -9.13 -0.79 -15.33
N VAL A 111 -9.39 -1.96 -14.73
CA VAL A 111 -10.63 -2.72 -14.90
C VAL A 111 -11.85 -1.87 -14.53
N ALA A 112 -11.81 -1.17 -13.39
CA ALA A 112 -12.89 -0.30 -12.96
C ALA A 112 -13.10 0.88 -13.94
N GLN A 113 -12.04 1.44 -14.51
CA GLN A 113 -12.14 2.48 -15.54
C GLN A 113 -12.76 1.98 -16.85
N VAL A 114 -12.54 0.72 -17.23
CA VAL A 114 -13.24 0.09 -18.36
C VAL A 114 -14.73 -0.10 -18.02
N ALA A 115 -15.03 -0.58 -16.81
CA ALA A 115 -16.39 -0.79 -16.34
C ALA A 115 -17.24 0.50 -16.41
N VAL A 116 -16.68 1.64 -16.00
CA VAL A 116 -17.38 2.93 -16.05
C VAL A 116 -17.37 3.58 -17.45
N GLY A 117 -16.75 2.95 -18.44
CA GLY A 117 -16.68 3.45 -19.82
C GLY A 117 -15.63 4.53 -20.06
N ARG A 118 -14.72 4.77 -19.10
CA ARG A 118 -13.61 5.73 -19.25
C ARG A 118 -12.51 5.18 -20.17
N ARG A 119 -12.44 3.86 -20.34
CA ARG A 119 -11.50 3.17 -21.23
C ARG A 119 -12.22 2.15 -22.08
N GLU A 120 -11.72 1.95 -23.30
CA GLU A 120 -12.33 1.04 -24.26
C GLU A 120 -12.14 -0.43 -23.92
N PHE A 121 -10.93 -0.82 -23.49
CA PHE A 121 -10.58 -2.19 -23.12
C PHE A 121 -9.39 -2.25 -22.15
N LEU A 122 -9.30 -3.34 -21.39
CA LEU A 122 -8.14 -3.73 -20.60
C LEU A 122 -7.06 -4.39 -21.48
N SER A 123 -5.79 -4.04 -21.30
CA SER A 123 -4.68 -4.83 -21.86
C SER A 123 -4.27 -5.91 -20.86
N VAL A 124 -4.40 -7.18 -21.25
CA VAL A 124 -3.96 -8.34 -20.45
C VAL A 124 -2.56 -8.71 -20.94
N PHE A 125 -1.58 -8.66 -20.04
CA PHE A 125 -0.17 -8.86 -20.39
C PHE A 125 0.21 -10.34 -20.35
N GLY A 126 0.15 -11.01 -21.51
CA GLY A 126 0.40 -12.44 -21.66
C GLY A 126 -0.77 -13.33 -21.26
N ASN A 127 -0.89 -14.47 -21.93
CA ASN A 127 -1.88 -15.53 -21.69
C ASN A 127 -1.28 -16.93 -21.84
N ASP A 128 0.04 -17.04 -21.71
CA ASP A 128 0.85 -18.23 -21.96
C ASP A 128 1.74 -18.58 -20.76
N TYR A 129 1.46 -18.03 -19.57
CA TYR A 129 2.11 -18.45 -18.33
C TYR A 129 1.65 -19.86 -17.93
N GLU A 130 2.44 -20.56 -17.13
CA GLU A 130 2.05 -21.85 -16.52
C GLU A 130 1.08 -21.61 -15.35
N THR A 131 -0.11 -21.10 -15.65
CA THR A 131 -1.19 -20.81 -14.70
C THR A 131 -2.52 -21.37 -15.21
N ILE A 132 -3.54 -21.36 -14.36
CA ILE A 132 -4.84 -22.01 -14.62
C ILE A 132 -5.54 -21.55 -15.92
N ASP A 133 -5.29 -20.32 -16.37
CA ASP A 133 -5.84 -19.77 -17.61
C ASP A 133 -4.79 -19.05 -18.48
N GLY A 134 -3.51 -19.28 -18.19
CA GLY A 134 -2.38 -18.67 -18.88
C GLY A 134 -2.09 -17.22 -18.48
N THR A 135 -2.94 -16.55 -17.70
CA THR A 135 -2.72 -15.16 -17.27
C THR A 135 -2.09 -15.09 -15.87
N GLY A 136 -1.49 -13.94 -15.54
CA GLY A 136 -0.80 -13.76 -14.25
C GLY A 136 -1.73 -13.95 -13.05
N VAL A 137 -1.26 -14.70 -12.05
CA VAL A 137 -1.98 -14.98 -10.79
C VAL A 137 -1.39 -14.14 -9.66
N ARG A 138 -2.26 -13.46 -8.90
CA ARG A 138 -1.87 -12.60 -7.76
C ARG A 138 -2.80 -12.81 -6.58
N ASP A 139 -2.27 -12.62 -5.38
CA ASP A 139 -3.06 -12.56 -4.15
C ASP A 139 -3.62 -11.15 -3.94
N TYR A 140 -4.93 -11.01 -4.15
CA TYR A 140 -5.63 -9.75 -4.04
C TYR A 140 -6.25 -9.60 -2.66
N ILE A 141 -5.67 -8.69 -1.87
CA ILE A 141 -6.09 -8.41 -0.49
C ILE A 141 -6.97 -7.15 -0.44
N HIS A 142 -8.05 -7.20 0.34
CA HIS A 142 -8.90 -6.04 0.53
C HIS A 142 -8.20 -4.93 1.34
N VAL A 143 -8.24 -3.69 0.85
CA VAL A 143 -7.48 -2.55 1.41
C VAL A 143 -7.89 -2.21 2.84
N VAL A 144 -9.15 -2.44 3.24
CA VAL A 144 -9.58 -2.24 4.62
C VAL A 144 -8.94 -3.28 5.55
N ASP A 145 -8.77 -4.52 5.10
CA ASP A 145 -8.09 -5.53 5.91
C ASP A 145 -6.60 -5.24 5.98
N LEU A 146 -5.99 -4.80 4.87
CA LEU A 146 -4.63 -4.28 4.90
C LEU A 146 -4.47 -3.14 5.93
N ALA A 147 -5.42 -2.21 6.00
CA ALA A 147 -5.42 -1.13 6.98
C ALA A 147 -5.56 -1.65 8.43
N LYS A 148 -6.44 -2.62 8.68
CA LYS A 148 -6.54 -3.27 10.00
C LYS A 148 -5.25 -4.01 10.39
N GLY A 149 -4.54 -4.58 9.43
CA GLY A 149 -3.22 -5.19 9.64
C GLY A 149 -2.18 -4.19 10.20
N HIS A 150 -2.30 -2.90 9.87
CA HIS A 150 -1.46 -1.87 10.48
C HIS A 150 -1.79 -1.63 11.95
N ILE A 151 -3.07 -1.72 12.32
CA ILE A 151 -3.48 -1.60 13.72
C ILE A 151 -2.94 -2.77 14.53
N ALA A 152 -2.97 -3.99 13.96
CA ALA A 152 -2.35 -5.15 14.59
C ALA A 152 -0.82 -4.99 14.73
N ALA A 153 -0.15 -4.46 13.70
CA ALA A 153 1.28 -4.12 13.77
C ALA A 153 1.59 -3.09 14.88
N LEU A 154 0.73 -2.09 15.08
CA LEU A 154 0.89 -1.14 16.19
C LEU A 154 0.76 -1.80 17.56
N GLN A 155 -0.13 -2.80 17.72
CA GLN A 155 -0.17 -3.56 18.97
C GLN A 155 1.11 -4.38 19.16
N LYS A 156 1.62 -4.99 18.08
CA LYS A 156 2.86 -5.77 18.12
C LYS A 156 4.07 -4.95 18.57
N LEU A 157 4.15 -3.68 18.13
CA LEU A 157 5.21 -2.76 18.55
C LEU A 157 5.22 -2.49 20.07
N LYS A 158 4.07 -2.59 20.76
CA LYS A 158 3.98 -2.42 22.22
C LYS A 158 4.60 -3.57 23.00
N GLU A 159 4.83 -4.72 22.36
CA GLU A 159 5.44 -5.90 22.97
C GLU A 159 6.97 -5.84 23.01
N ASN A 160 7.59 -4.74 22.56
CA ASN A 160 9.04 -4.63 22.35
C ASN A 160 9.56 -5.74 21.42
N CYS A 161 8.89 -5.91 20.27
CA CYS A 161 9.07 -7.05 19.38
C CYS A 161 10.42 -7.08 18.63
N GLY A 162 11.25 -6.05 18.75
CA GLY A 162 12.42 -5.86 17.88
C GLY A 162 11.99 -5.73 16.42
N CYS A 163 12.72 -6.35 15.49
CA CYS A 163 12.37 -6.34 14.07
C CYS A 163 11.58 -7.59 13.67
N LYS A 164 10.32 -7.41 13.27
CA LYS A 164 9.43 -8.46 12.79
C LYS A 164 8.98 -8.20 11.37
N VAL A 165 8.73 -9.26 10.61
CA VAL A 165 8.27 -9.20 9.22
C VAL A 165 7.06 -10.09 9.05
N TYR A 166 6.05 -9.60 8.35
CA TYR A 166 4.81 -10.33 8.09
C TYR A 166 4.32 -10.09 6.67
N ASN A 167 3.83 -11.15 6.04
CA ASN A 167 3.03 -11.08 4.83
C ASN A 167 1.62 -10.60 5.17
N LEU A 168 1.12 -9.63 4.39
CA LEU A 168 -0.29 -9.27 4.38
C LEU A 168 -0.88 -9.61 3.01
N GLY A 169 -1.41 -10.82 2.92
CA GLY A 169 -2.10 -11.40 1.76
C GLY A 169 -3.12 -12.43 2.25
N THR A 170 -4.07 -12.78 1.40
CA THR A 170 -5.17 -13.71 1.73
C THR A 170 -4.75 -15.18 1.68
N GLY A 171 -3.64 -15.47 1.00
CA GLY A 171 -3.20 -16.82 0.68
C GLY A 171 -3.85 -17.42 -0.57
N THR A 172 -4.82 -16.73 -1.17
CA THR A 172 -5.53 -17.18 -2.37
C THR A 172 -5.11 -16.37 -3.58
N GLY A 173 -4.57 -17.04 -4.59
CA GLY A 173 -4.24 -16.43 -5.88
C GLY A 173 -5.44 -16.41 -6.84
N TYR A 174 -5.68 -15.28 -7.48
CA TYR A 174 -6.60 -15.16 -8.62
C TYR A 174 -5.87 -14.70 -9.89
N SER A 175 -6.26 -15.25 -11.02
CA SER A 175 -5.78 -14.84 -12.34
C SER A 175 -6.36 -13.48 -12.76
N VAL A 176 -5.76 -12.86 -13.78
CA VAL A 176 -6.29 -11.62 -14.38
C VAL A 176 -7.72 -11.82 -14.86
N LEU A 177 -8.02 -12.93 -15.56
CA LEU A 177 -9.35 -13.17 -16.09
C LEU A 177 -10.38 -13.53 -15.01
N GLN A 178 -9.97 -14.18 -13.92
CA GLN A 178 -10.84 -14.36 -12.75
C GLN A 178 -11.25 -13.00 -12.17
N MET A 179 -10.32 -12.05 -12.06
CA MET A 179 -10.63 -10.69 -11.58
C MET A 179 -11.53 -9.90 -12.53
N VAL A 180 -11.32 -10.05 -13.84
CA VAL A 180 -12.21 -9.45 -14.86
C VAL A 180 -13.63 -9.97 -14.69
N ARG A 181 -13.84 -11.29 -14.65
CA ARG A 181 -15.16 -11.91 -14.46
C ARG A 181 -15.82 -11.50 -13.15
N ALA A 182 -15.03 -11.41 -12.07
CA ALA A 182 -15.51 -10.97 -10.78
C ALA A 182 -16.04 -9.51 -10.85
N MET A 183 -15.31 -8.63 -11.55
CA MET A 183 -15.73 -7.25 -11.77
C MET A 183 -16.91 -7.12 -12.72
N GLU A 184 -17.04 -7.96 -13.75
CA GLU A 184 -18.24 -8.02 -14.59
C GLU A 184 -19.48 -8.38 -13.75
N LYS A 185 -19.37 -9.42 -12.92
CA LYS A 185 -20.44 -9.85 -12.00
C LYS A 185 -20.82 -8.75 -11.02
N ALA A 186 -19.84 -8.07 -10.42
CA ALA A 186 -20.09 -7.00 -9.48
C ALA A 186 -20.71 -5.76 -10.16
N SER A 187 -20.22 -5.44 -11.37
CA SER A 187 -20.63 -4.23 -12.09
C SER A 187 -21.92 -4.35 -12.88
N GLY A 188 -22.30 -5.56 -13.27
CA GLY A 188 -23.34 -5.79 -14.27
C GLY A 188 -22.98 -5.23 -15.64
N ARG A 189 -21.68 -5.01 -15.91
CA ARG A 189 -21.17 -4.45 -17.17
C ARG A 189 -20.10 -5.37 -17.76
N GLU A 190 -20.10 -5.48 -19.08
CA GLU A 190 -19.05 -6.17 -19.83
C GLU A 190 -17.71 -5.44 -19.67
N ILE A 191 -16.63 -6.19 -19.43
CA ILE A 191 -15.27 -5.67 -19.36
C ILE A 191 -14.49 -6.19 -20.56
N LYS A 192 -14.42 -5.37 -21.62
CA LYS A 192 -13.64 -5.68 -22.81
C LYS A 192 -12.16 -5.75 -22.46
N TYR A 193 -11.45 -6.72 -23.03
CA TYR A 193 -10.01 -6.84 -22.90
C TYR A 193 -9.34 -7.33 -24.19
N LYS A 194 -8.04 -7.08 -24.32
CA LYS A 194 -7.18 -7.60 -25.38
C LYS A 194 -5.95 -8.24 -24.77
N ILE A 195 -5.59 -9.43 -25.23
CA ILE A 195 -4.31 -10.04 -24.90
C ILE A 195 -3.20 -9.27 -25.62
N THR A 196 -2.13 -8.96 -24.88
CA THR A 196 -0.94 -8.25 -25.35
C THR A 196 0.31 -9.01 -24.93
N ALA A 197 1.49 -8.57 -25.37
CA ALA A 197 2.75 -9.17 -24.95
C ALA A 197 2.92 -9.15 -23.42
N ARG A 198 3.72 -10.08 -22.88
CA ARG A 198 4.09 -10.08 -21.46
C ARG A 198 4.75 -8.76 -21.10
N ARG A 199 4.46 -8.28 -19.89
CA ARG A 199 5.15 -7.12 -19.33
C ARG A 199 6.51 -7.59 -18.78
N GLU A 200 7.56 -6.85 -19.10
CA GLU A 200 8.90 -7.17 -18.62
C GLU A 200 8.94 -7.15 -17.08
N GLY A 201 9.47 -8.22 -16.49
CA GLY A 201 9.58 -8.38 -15.04
C GLY A 201 8.32 -8.87 -14.32
N ASP A 202 7.22 -9.17 -15.04
CA ASP A 202 6.06 -9.83 -14.44
C ASP A 202 6.34 -11.32 -14.18
N VAL A 203 5.95 -11.77 -12.99
CA VAL A 203 6.00 -13.18 -12.58
C VAL A 203 4.69 -13.89 -12.93
N ALA A 204 4.75 -15.21 -13.14
CA ALA A 204 3.55 -16.01 -13.44
C ALA A 204 2.54 -15.98 -12.29
N SER A 205 2.96 -16.41 -11.10
CA SER A 205 2.10 -16.56 -9.92
C SER A 205 2.77 -15.99 -8.68
N CYS A 206 2.02 -15.27 -7.83
CA CYS A 206 2.52 -14.74 -6.57
C CYS A 206 1.38 -14.63 -5.55
N TYR A 207 1.44 -15.45 -4.49
CA TYR A 207 0.45 -15.43 -3.40
C TYR A 207 1.06 -15.82 -2.06
N ALA A 208 0.47 -15.32 -0.97
CA ALA A 208 1.06 -15.36 0.36
C ALA A 208 0.87 -16.71 1.06
N ASN A 209 1.73 -17.01 2.04
CA ASN A 209 1.34 -17.82 3.18
C ASN A 209 0.96 -16.85 4.32
N PRO A 210 -0.30 -16.82 4.78
CA PRO A 210 -0.76 -15.89 5.82
C PRO A 210 -0.51 -16.36 7.26
N GLU A 211 -0.05 -17.60 7.48
CA GLU A 211 -0.04 -18.26 8.79
C GLU A 211 0.75 -17.49 9.87
N LEU A 212 1.86 -16.86 9.51
CA LEU A 212 2.66 -16.12 10.49
C LEU A 212 1.93 -14.88 11.01
N ALA A 213 1.26 -14.14 10.12
CA ALA A 213 0.45 -12.98 10.50
C ALA A 213 -0.74 -13.40 11.36
N GLU A 214 -1.42 -14.48 11.00
CA GLU A 214 -2.53 -15.03 11.81
C GLU A 214 -2.06 -15.40 13.22
N ARG A 215 -0.94 -16.13 13.32
CA ARG A 215 -0.41 -16.61 14.60
C ARG A 215 0.16 -15.51 15.49
N GLU A 216 0.93 -14.57 14.93
CA GLU A 216 1.67 -13.58 15.74
C GLU A 216 0.98 -12.22 15.87
N LEU A 217 0.10 -11.86 14.93
CA LEU A 217 -0.66 -10.59 14.98
C LEU A 217 -2.12 -10.79 15.38
N GLY A 218 -2.61 -12.05 15.44
CA GLY A 218 -4.04 -12.34 15.65
C GLY A 218 -4.91 -11.79 14.52
N PHE A 219 -4.33 -11.67 13.32
CA PHE A 219 -4.95 -11.02 12.19
C PHE A 219 -5.39 -12.05 11.15
N TRP A 220 -6.70 -12.26 11.04
CA TRP A 220 -7.33 -13.11 10.02
C TRP A 220 -7.87 -12.25 8.89
N PHE A 221 -7.65 -12.70 7.66
CA PHE A 221 -8.20 -12.08 6.47
C PHE A 221 -9.62 -12.59 6.28
N ILE A 222 -10.57 -11.67 6.08
CA ILE A 222 -11.91 -12.04 5.61
C ILE A 222 -11.78 -12.20 4.09
N GLU A 223 -12.38 -13.26 3.52
CA GLU A 223 -12.39 -13.45 2.07
C GLU A 223 -12.78 -12.15 1.34
N PRO A 224 -12.12 -11.81 0.22
CA PRO A 224 -12.40 -10.60 -0.51
C PRO A 224 -13.80 -10.63 -1.14
N CYS A 225 -14.81 -10.19 -0.40
CA CYS A 225 -16.09 -9.79 -0.96
C CYS A 225 -15.86 -8.53 -1.83
N LEU A 226 -16.18 -8.58 -3.12
CA LEU A 226 -16.00 -7.49 -4.08
C LEU A 226 -16.71 -6.18 -3.67
N THR A 227 -16.05 -5.35 -2.88
CA THR A 227 -16.47 -3.98 -2.54
C THR A 227 -15.96 -2.94 -3.53
N LEU A 228 -14.97 -3.27 -4.39
CA LEU A 228 -14.35 -2.32 -5.34
C LEU A 228 -15.39 -1.62 -6.24
N TRP A 229 -16.49 -2.30 -6.54
CA TRP A 229 -17.55 -1.73 -7.37
C TRP A 229 -18.32 -0.59 -6.69
N ASN A 230 -18.46 -0.60 -5.36
CA ASN A 230 -19.32 0.36 -4.67
C ASN A 230 -18.78 1.80 -4.71
N THR A 231 -17.45 2.01 -4.78
CA THR A 231 -16.87 3.36 -4.97
C THR A 231 -17.14 3.95 -6.35
N HIS A 232 -17.21 3.11 -7.37
CA HIS A 232 -17.39 3.56 -8.76
C HIS A 232 -18.85 3.81 -9.13
N LYS A 233 -19.80 3.48 -8.24
CA LYS A 233 -21.21 3.91 -8.32
C LYS A 233 -21.41 5.37 -7.89
N ASN A 234 -20.46 5.99 -7.17
CA ASN A 234 -20.63 7.33 -6.63
C ASN A 234 -20.36 8.39 -7.73
N PRO A 235 -21.36 9.19 -8.14
CA PRO A 235 -21.25 10.08 -9.30
C PRO A 235 -20.14 11.14 -9.18
N LYS A 236 -19.61 11.40 -7.98
CA LYS A 236 -18.51 12.35 -7.75
C LYS A 236 -17.13 11.86 -8.20
N HIS A 237 -16.92 10.55 -8.36
CA HIS A 237 -15.65 10.00 -8.86
C HIS A 237 -15.63 9.74 -10.37
N VAL A 238 -16.82 9.63 -11.01
CA VAL A 238 -16.93 9.49 -12.48
C VAL A 238 -16.68 10.82 -13.18
N GLN A 239 -17.01 11.93 -12.53
CA GLN A 239 -16.68 13.27 -12.98
C GLN A 239 -15.47 13.78 -12.21
N GLY A 240 -14.27 13.39 -12.67
CA GLY A 240 -13.10 14.24 -12.45
C GLY A 240 -13.49 15.66 -12.83
N ARG A 241 -13.26 16.62 -11.93
CA ARG A 241 -13.50 18.05 -12.09
C ARG A 241 -13.22 18.49 -13.54
N GLN A 242 -14.24 18.50 -14.39
CA GLN A 242 -14.26 19.39 -15.51
C GLN A 242 -14.55 20.75 -14.89
N GLY A 243 -13.47 21.50 -14.63
CA GLY A 243 -13.58 22.92 -14.33
C GLY A 243 -14.39 23.56 -15.45
N GLY A 244 -15.58 24.02 -15.10
CA GLY A 244 -16.32 24.94 -15.94
C GLY A 244 -15.60 26.28 -15.98
N GLU A 245 -15.46 26.84 -17.17
CA GLU A 245 -15.76 28.24 -17.46
C GLU A 245 -15.78 28.44 -18.98
N GLY A 246 -16.87 27.97 -19.60
CA GLY A 246 -17.26 28.35 -20.96
C GLY A 246 -17.94 29.72 -20.94
N GLY A 247 -17.19 30.77 -20.60
CA GLY A 247 -17.63 32.16 -20.68
C GLY A 247 -17.27 32.77 -22.05
N LYS A 248 -18.27 32.94 -22.92
CA LYS A 248 -18.16 33.73 -24.16
C LYS A 248 -17.63 35.13 -23.85
N LYS A 249 -16.50 35.54 -24.43
CA LYS A 249 -16.24 36.94 -24.79
C LYS A 249 -15.73 37.03 -26.23
N LYS A 250 -16.50 37.75 -27.05
CA LYS A 250 -16.15 38.17 -28.40
C LYS A 250 -15.08 39.27 -28.36
N GLY A 251 -14.05 39.12 -29.19
CA GLY A 251 -13.51 40.13 -30.09
C GLY A 251 -12.67 41.30 -29.53
N GLY A 252 -11.43 41.41 -30.03
CA GLY A 252 -10.77 42.70 -30.22
C GLY A 252 -9.25 42.69 -30.18
N GLY A 253 -8.60 42.83 -31.35
CA GLY A 253 -7.36 43.61 -31.52
C GLY A 253 -6.03 42.91 -31.25
N GLY A 254 -5.18 42.84 -32.28
CA GLY A 254 -3.85 42.21 -32.23
C GLY A 254 -2.67 43.14 -31.92
N ARG A 255 -1.50 42.70 -32.42
CA ARG A 255 -0.08 43.11 -32.14
C ARG A 255 0.49 42.28 -30.98
N GLY A 256 1.56 41.50 -31.10
CA GLY A 256 2.79 41.64 -31.90
C GLY A 256 3.90 42.13 -30.96
N GLY A 257 4.90 41.30 -30.64
CA GLY A 257 6.10 41.75 -29.92
C GLY A 257 6.75 40.74 -28.95
N GLU A 258 7.87 40.19 -29.42
CA GLU A 258 9.16 40.00 -28.72
C GLU A 258 9.37 39.07 -27.51
N GLU A 259 10.49 38.37 -27.65
CA GLU A 259 11.29 37.61 -26.68
C GLU A 259 11.82 38.46 -25.51
N ARG A 260 12.03 37.78 -24.37
CA ARG A 260 13.03 37.96 -23.29
C ARG A 260 12.65 36.93 -22.20
N GLY A 261 13.51 36.06 -21.65
CA GLY A 261 14.86 36.30 -21.13
C GLY A 261 14.78 36.61 -19.62
N GLY A 262 15.24 35.70 -18.76
CA GLY A 262 15.39 35.84 -17.30
C GLY A 262 15.30 34.48 -16.59
N GLU A 263 16.40 33.78 -16.31
CA GLU A 263 17.33 33.93 -15.14
C GLU A 263 16.59 33.89 -13.79
N GLU A 264 16.69 32.78 -13.03
CA GLU A 264 17.78 32.41 -12.10
C GLU A 264 17.66 33.12 -10.74
N TRP A 265 17.21 32.36 -9.71
CA TRP A 265 17.46 32.57 -8.28
C TRP A 265 17.35 31.17 -7.65
N GLY A 266 18.29 30.63 -6.87
CA GLY A 266 19.45 31.17 -6.19
C GLY A 266 19.63 30.26 -4.96
N SER A 267 20.67 29.43 -4.96
CA SER A 267 21.08 28.65 -3.80
C SER A 267 21.70 29.57 -2.75
N ALA A 268 21.50 29.30 -1.46
CA ALA A 268 22.35 29.82 -0.40
C ALA A 268 22.68 28.75 0.66
N PRO A 269 23.91 28.74 1.23
CA PRO A 269 24.50 27.65 2.03
C PRO A 269 24.46 27.92 3.56
N PRO A 270 24.94 26.99 4.42
CA PRO A 270 24.80 27.07 5.89
C PRO A 270 25.99 27.78 6.57
N PRO A 271 25.82 28.21 7.83
CA PRO A 271 26.63 27.69 8.96
C PRO A 271 25.76 27.57 10.25
N GLY A 272 26.04 26.87 11.36
CA GLY A 272 27.25 26.32 11.96
C GLY A 272 27.22 26.63 13.49
N GLY A 273 27.28 25.60 14.35
CA GLY A 273 27.79 25.68 15.73
C GLY A 273 26.83 26.03 16.90
N PRO A 274 27.15 25.63 18.16
CA PRO A 274 26.16 25.14 19.13
C PRO A 274 25.85 26.11 20.27
N ALA A 275 24.64 26.01 20.86
CA ALA A 275 24.27 26.71 22.10
C ALA A 275 23.84 25.73 23.21
N ARG A 276 24.28 26.10 24.42
CA ARG A 276 24.42 25.34 25.67
C ARG A 276 23.10 24.91 26.34
N ARG A 277 23.21 23.84 27.14
CA ARG A 277 22.27 23.45 28.21
C ARG A 277 22.23 24.48 29.35
N PRO A 278 21.13 24.52 30.13
CA PRO A 278 21.19 24.72 31.57
C PRO A 278 20.81 23.44 32.33
N GLY A 279 21.52 23.18 33.44
CA GLY A 279 21.23 22.16 34.44
C GLY A 279 20.19 22.60 35.49
N PRO A 280 20.01 21.82 36.57
CA PRO A 280 18.71 21.59 37.18
C PRO A 280 18.37 22.52 38.35
N GLY A 281 17.07 22.77 38.57
CA GLY A 281 16.51 23.36 39.79
C GLY A 281 15.25 22.61 40.18
N GLY A 282 15.20 22.12 41.42
CA GLY A 282 14.20 21.16 41.89
C GLY A 282 12.97 21.74 42.60
N GLY A 283 12.19 20.81 43.17
CA GLY A 283 11.36 21.04 44.36
C GLY A 283 9.84 21.19 44.12
N GLY A 284 9.08 20.27 44.72
CA GLY A 284 7.61 20.36 44.92
C GLY A 284 6.84 19.39 44.02
N GLY A 285 6.21 18.31 44.50
CA GLY A 285 5.45 18.16 45.73
C GLY A 285 3.96 18.36 45.42
N GLY A 286 3.25 17.29 45.05
CA GLY A 286 1.82 17.35 44.76
C GLY A 286 1.27 15.97 44.42
N GLY A 287 0.70 15.30 45.42
CA GLY A 287 0.06 13.99 45.28
C GLY A 287 -1.24 14.07 44.47
N GLY A 288 -1.47 13.02 43.68
CA GLY A 288 -2.72 12.77 42.98
C GLY A 288 -2.85 11.28 42.72
N SER A 289 -3.45 10.55 43.66
CA SER A 289 -3.82 9.15 43.50
C SER A 289 -4.94 9.02 42.47
N CYS A 290 -4.65 8.48 41.29
CA CYS A 290 -5.68 8.00 40.37
C CYS A 290 -5.98 6.53 40.68
N GLY A 291 -7.21 6.26 41.10
CA GLY A 291 -7.74 4.90 41.31
C GLY A 291 -7.86 4.11 40.00
N PRO A 292 -8.12 2.79 40.09
CA PRO A 292 -8.04 1.89 38.95
C PRO A 292 -9.17 2.15 37.94
N VAL A 293 -8.79 2.12 36.66
CA VAL A 293 -9.71 2.18 35.50
C VAL A 293 -10.45 0.84 35.39
N PRO A 294 -11.79 0.82 35.21
CA PRO A 294 -12.53 -0.44 35.06
C PRO A 294 -12.20 -1.12 33.72
N ALA A 295 -12.10 -2.44 33.77
CA ALA A 295 -11.84 -3.31 32.62
C ALA A 295 -12.89 -3.12 31.51
N SER A 296 -12.44 -3.03 30.26
CA SER A 296 -13.30 -3.03 29.08
C SER A 296 -13.97 -4.40 28.88
N PRO A 297 -15.23 -4.46 28.41
CA PRO A 297 -15.91 -5.72 28.19
C PRO A 297 -15.33 -6.45 26.98
N SER A 298 -15.14 -7.77 27.14
CA SER A 298 -14.71 -8.71 26.11
C SER A 298 -15.66 -8.70 24.91
N LEU A 299 -15.07 -8.65 23.70
CA LEU A 299 -15.80 -8.83 22.44
C LEU A 299 -16.30 -10.28 22.33
N PRO A 300 -17.52 -10.52 21.84
CA PRO A 300 -18.04 -11.87 21.66
C PRO A 300 -17.37 -12.57 20.45
N PRO A 301 -17.26 -13.91 20.47
CA PRO A 301 -16.67 -14.66 19.36
C PRO A 301 -17.54 -14.60 18.09
N PRO A 302 -16.94 -14.73 16.90
CA PRO A 302 -17.66 -14.65 15.64
C PRO A 302 -18.64 -15.83 15.47
N ARG A 303 -19.87 -15.51 15.05
CA ARG A 303 -20.87 -16.51 14.66
C ARG A 303 -20.42 -17.15 13.34
N GLY A 304 -20.12 -18.45 13.36
CA GLY A 304 -19.90 -19.23 12.16
C GLY A 304 -21.17 -19.25 11.30
N CYS A 305 -21.03 -18.94 10.01
CA CYS A 305 -22.07 -19.22 9.02
C CYS A 305 -22.15 -20.74 8.82
N SER A 306 -23.19 -21.36 9.38
CA SER A 306 -23.58 -22.72 9.08
C SER A 306 -23.97 -22.84 7.61
N SER A 307 -23.27 -23.69 6.88
CA SER A 307 -23.66 -24.20 5.57
C SER A 307 -24.96 -24.99 5.69
N SER A 308 -26.06 -24.42 5.23
CA SER A 308 -27.29 -25.19 4.96
C SER A 308 -27.14 -25.91 3.63
N THR A 309 -26.65 -27.14 3.67
CA THR A 309 -26.95 -28.15 2.67
C THR A 309 -28.44 -28.48 2.73
N GLN A 310 -29.18 -28.21 1.65
CA GLN A 310 -30.44 -28.90 1.38
C GLN A 310 -30.26 -29.78 0.15
N SER A 311 -30.53 -31.06 0.40
CA SER A 311 -30.86 -32.14 -0.53
C SER A 311 -31.97 -31.80 -1.50
#